data_AF-A0A524CNU5-F1
#
_entry.id   AF-A0A524CNU5-F1
#
_cell.length_a   1.000
_cell.length_b   1.000
_cell.length_c   1.000
_cell.angle_alpha   90.00
_cell.angle_beta   90.00
_cell.angle_gamma   90.00
#
_symmetry.space_group_name_H-M   'P 1'
#
loop_
_entity.id
_entity.type
_entity.pdbx_description
1 polymer ?
#
loop_
_entity_poly.entity_id
_entity_poly.type
_entity_poly.pdbx_seq_one_letter_code
_entity_poly.pdbx_strand_id
1 'polypeptide(L)' 'MTKRKYHCPRCGNEDIVDYTESFDCPSCKLEFEKKDCDELEDSQILAVEEKLGAVKGLGLDPNENTNSLD' A
#
# COMPACT_ATOMS: atom_id res chain seq x y z
N MET A 1 -13.39 14.12 -17.79
CA MET A 1 -12.14 14.19 -17.01
C MET A 1 -12.42 13.54 -15.66
N THR A 2 -12.07 12.27 -15.52
CA THR A 2 -12.26 11.53 -14.27
C THR A 2 -11.29 12.14 -13.26
N LYS A 3 -11.80 12.72 -12.17
CA LYS A 3 -10.95 13.22 -11.08
C LYS A 3 -10.06 12.07 -10.62
N ARG A 4 -8.73 12.27 -10.56
CA ARG A 4 -7.84 11.30 -9.91
C ARG A 4 -8.31 11.20 -8.46
N LYS A 5 -8.63 9.98 -8.02
CA LYS A 5 -9.24 9.72 -6.72
C LYS A 5 -8.22 9.66 -5.58
N TYR A 6 -6.95 9.43 -5.92
CA TYR A 6 -5.90 9.12 -4.96
C TYR A 6 -4.73 10.10 -5.11
N HIS A 7 -4.11 10.41 -3.98
CA HIS A 7 -2.87 11.18 -3.84
C HIS A 7 -1.87 10.37 -3.03
N CYS A 8 -0.59 10.71 -3.11
CA CYS A 8 0.43 10.07 -2.30
C CYS A 8 0.26 10.46 -0.82
N PRO A 9 0.04 9.51 0.11
CA PRO A 9 -0.16 9.83 1.52
C PRO A 9 1.10 10.36 2.23
N ARG A 10 2.29 10.12 1.66
CA ARG A 10 3.57 10.57 2.22
C ARG A 10 3.92 12.01 1.88
N CYS A 11 3.66 12.43 0.65
CA CYS A 11 4.09 13.75 0.15
C CYS A 11 2.93 14.62 -0.35
N GLY A 12 1.71 14.10 -0.39
CA GLY A 12 0.53 14.79 -0.90
C GLY A 12 0.48 14.94 -2.43
N ASN A 13 1.42 14.32 -3.17
CA ASN A 13 1.47 14.49 -4.62
C ASN A 13 0.30 13.78 -5.32
N GLU A 14 -0.41 14.50 -6.19
CA GLU A 14 -1.51 13.98 -7.01
C GLU A 14 -1.02 13.35 -8.33
N ASP A 15 0.27 13.52 -8.64
CA ASP A 15 0.92 12.83 -9.74
C ASP A 15 1.35 11.44 -9.28
N ILE A 16 0.52 10.45 -9.63
CA ILE A 16 0.68 9.04 -9.29
C ILE A 16 0.56 8.17 -10.54
N VAL A 17 1.26 7.04 -10.53
CA VAL A 17 1.16 6.00 -11.56
C VAL A 17 0.15 4.97 -11.09
N ASP A 18 -1.02 4.96 -11.71
CA ASP A 18 -2.16 4.13 -11.31
C ASP A 18 -2.03 2.70 -11.87
N TYR A 19 -2.12 1.70 -10.99
CA TYR A 19 -2.24 0.27 -11.33
C TYR A 19 -3.63 -0.25 -10.95
N THR A 20 -3.95 -1.51 -11.26
CA THR A 20 -5.29 -2.05 -10.98
C THR A 20 -5.65 -1.97 -9.49
N GLU A 21 -4.74 -2.38 -8.61
CA GLU A 21 -4.99 -2.50 -7.16
C GLU A 21 -4.13 -1.55 -6.31
N SER A 22 -3.01 -1.08 -6.86
CA SER A 22 -2.06 -0.16 -6.22
C SER A 22 -1.84 1.09 -7.06
N PHE A 23 -1.06 2.03 -6.54
CA PHE A 23 -0.45 3.09 -7.32
C PHE A 23 0.95 3.38 -6.79
N ASP A 24 1.82 3.88 -7.67
CA ASP A 24 3.16 4.33 -7.29
C ASP A 24 3.24 5.85 -7.29
N CYS A 25 3.93 6.40 -6.28
CA CYS A 25 4.26 7.81 -6.26
C CYS A 25 5.66 8.03 -6.88
N PRO A 26 5.79 8.64 -8.07
CA PRO A 26 7.09 8.87 -8.71
C PRO A 26 8.02 9.80 -7.90
N SER A 27 7.47 10.63 -7.00
CA SER A 27 8.26 11.49 -6.12
C SER A 27 8.86 10.73 -4.93
N CYS A 28 8.05 9.88 -4.28
CA CYS A 28 8.51 9.08 -3.14
C CYS A 28 9.19 7.79 -3.57
N LYS A 29 8.90 7.30 -4.78
CA LYS A 29 9.21 5.96 -5.29
C LYS A 29 8.70 4.88 -4.33
N LEU A 30 7.46 5.07 -3.88
CA LEU A 30 6.77 4.17 -2.96
C LEU A 30 5.45 3.75 -3.59
N GLU A 31 5.14 2.47 -3.44
CA GLU A 31 3.87 1.87 -3.84
C GLU A 31 2.90 1.82 -2.66
N PHE A 32 1.63 2.14 -2.93
CA PHE A 32 0.54 2.12 -1.97
C PHE A 32 -0.66 1.35 -2.52
N GLU A 33 -1.34 0.58 -1.67
CA GLU A 33 -2.57 -0.12 -2.06
C GLU A 33 -3.75 0.87 -2.04
N LYS A 34 -4.55 0.85 -3.10
CA LYS A 34 -5.75 1.72 -3.19
C LYS A 34 -6.74 1.42 -2.08
N LYS A 35 -6.85 0.14 -1.71
CA LYS A 35 -7.70 -0.33 -0.62
C LYS A 35 -7.34 0.35 0.71
N ASP A 36 -6.05 0.44 1.04
CA ASP A 36 -5.61 1.16 2.24
C ASP A 36 -5.97 2.66 2.16
N CYS A 37 -5.90 3.25 0.96
CA CYS A 37 -6.27 4.66 0.75
C CYS A 37 -7.77 4.93 0.80
N ASP A 38 -8.63 3.93 0.55
CA ASP A 38 -10.08 4.03 0.70
C ASP A 38 -10.52 3.79 2.17
N GLU A 39 -9.76 3.00 2.94
CA GLU A 39 -10.15 2.56 4.29
C GLU A 39 -9.44 3.28 5.45
N LEU A 40 -8.25 3.85 5.22
CA LEU A 40 -7.39 4.43 6.26
C LEU A 40 -7.08 5.91 6.00
N GLU A 41 -6.70 6.63 7.07
CA GLU A 41 -6.18 7.98 6.93
C GLU A 41 -4.73 7.96 6.44
N ASP A 42 -4.30 8.98 5.66
CA ASP A 42 -2.96 9.07 5.07
C ASP A 42 -1.81 8.77 6.05
N SER A 43 -1.95 9.18 7.31
CA SER A 43 -0.95 8.95 8.36
C SER A 43 -0.78 7.48 8.78
N GLN A 44 -1.78 6.65 8.51
CA GLN A 44 -1.81 5.22 8.83
C GLN A 44 -1.41 4.34 7.64
N ILE A 45 -1.40 4.90 6.43
CA ILE A 45 -1.10 4.16 5.21
C ILE A 45 0.41 3.87 5.16
N LEU A 46 0.74 2.59 5.07
CA LEU A 46 2.10 2.10 4.92
C LEU A 46 2.36 1.77 3.45
N ALA A 47 3.57 2.05 2.96
CA ALA A 47 3.96 1.57 1.65
C ALA A 47 4.01 0.03 1.63
N VAL A 48 3.78 -0.57 0.46
CA VAL A 48 3.80 -2.03 0.29
C VAL A 48 5.09 -2.65 0.82
N GLU A 49 6.24 -2.01 0.53
CA GLU A 49 7.54 -2.44 1.05
C GLU A 49 7.65 -2.33 2.57
N GLU A 50 7.05 -1.32 3.19
CA GLU A 50 7.01 -1.17 4.66
C GLU A 50 6.16 -2.27 5.31
N LYS A 51 5.00 -2.60 4.72
CA LYS A 51 4.15 -3.72 5.17
C LYS A 51 4.93 -5.03 5.08
N LEU A 52 5.62 -5.28 3.97
CA LEU A 52 6.43 -6.48 3.78
C LEU A 52 7.59 -6.56 4.78
N GLY A 53 8.25 -5.43 5.04
CA GLY A 53 9.32 -5.32 6.04
C GLY A 53 8.85 -5.58 7.47
N ALA A 54 7.68 -5.06 7.84
CA ALA A 54 7.07 -5.30 9.15
C ALA A 54 6.72 -6.77 9.36
N VAL A 55 6.06 -7.39 8.37
CA VAL A 55 5.71 -8.81 8.37
C VAL A 55 6.95 -9.68 8.58
N LYS A 56 8.02 -9.42 7.80
CA LYS A 56 9.29 -10.13 7.93
C LYS A 56 9.98 -9.91 9.29
N GLY A 57 9.94 -8.69 9.81
CA GLY A 57 10.54 -8.34 11.12
C GLY A 57 9.82 -8.99 12.30
N LEU A 58 8.52 -9.26 12.16
CA LEU A 58 7.70 -9.96 13.16
C LEU A 58 7.80 -11.49 13.05
N GLY A 59 8.56 -12.02 12.07
CA GLY A 59 8.64 -13.46 11.82
C GLY A 59 7.31 -14.04 11.34
N LEU A 60 6.43 -13.21 10.77
CA LEU A 60 5.22 -13.66 10.11
C LEU A 60 5.60 -14.00 8.67
N ASP A 61 5.44 -15.25 8.26
CA ASP A 61 5.63 -15.65 6.88
C ASP A 61 4.35 -15.34 6.09
N PRO A 62 4.34 -14.37 5.14
CA PRO A 62 3.15 -14.05 4.35
C PRO A 62 2.78 -15.18 3.37
N ASN A 63 3.60 -16.24 3.31
CA ASN A 63 3.39 -17.44 2.52
C ASN A 63 3.07 -18.68 3.39
N GLU A 64 2.73 -18.50 4.67
CA GLU A 64 2.10 -19.57 5.44
C GLU A 64 0.67 -19.77 4.91
N ASN A 65 0.54 -20.64 3.92
CA ASN A 65 -0.74 -21.24 3.59
C ASN A 65 -1.21 -22.00 4.83
N THR A 66 -2.15 -21.43 5.60
CA THR A 66 -2.79 -22.06 6.76
C THR A 66 -3.62 -23.26 6.30
N ASN A 67 -2.96 -24.34 5.92
CA ASN A 67 -3.56 -25.67 5.91
C ASN A 67 -3.38 -26.21 7.31
N SER A 68 -4.36 -25.95 8.18
CA SER A 68 -4.73 -26.86 9.27
C SER A 68 -5.92 -26.27 10.03
N LEU A 69 -7.11 -26.81 9.77
CA LEU A 69 -8.06 -27.11 10.83
C LEU A 69 -8.70 -28.47 10.51
N ASP A 70 -8.26 -29.44 11.32
CA ASP A 70 -8.80 -30.77 11.68
C ASP A 70 -9.69 -31.54 10.68
#